data_AF-V4YCU9-F1
#
_entry.id   AF-V4YCU9-F1
#
_cell.length_a   1.000
_cell.length_b   1.000
_cell.length_c   1.000
_cell.angle_alpha   90.00
_cell.angle_beta   90.00
_cell.angle_gamma   90.00
#
_symmetry.space_group_name_H-M   'P 1'
#
loop_
_entity.id
_entity.type
_entity.pdbx_description
1 polymer ?
#
loop_
_entity_poly.entity_id
_entity_poly.type
_entity_poly.pdbx_seq_one_letter_code
_entity_poly.pdbx_strand_id
1 'polypeptide(L)'
;MHYAYRYRLHPTESQQEKLDQHRDTCRQLYNHALTEFDQIPESAGTLNQRVRQVRDQLPDLKDWWDTLNDLYSTVAQATVMRIEDSVKALSQLKKNGYNVGSLNWKSPREYRSFTYVQSGFEFDNKNGQTVLSLSKLVDVPISYHREIPET
;
A
#
# COMPACT_ATOMS: atom_id res chain seq x y z
N MET A 1 -17.96 -4.02 -15.39
CA MET A 1 -16.89 -3.01 -15.60
C MET A 1 -16.68 -2.30 -14.27
N HIS A 2 -15.57 -2.55 -13.58
CA HIS A 2 -15.27 -1.85 -12.32
C HIS A 2 -14.78 -0.45 -12.65
N TYR A 3 -15.61 0.56 -12.43
CA TYR A 3 -15.21 1.96 -12.56
C TYR A 3 -14.57 2.41 -11.24
N ALA A 4 -13.24 2.44 -11.19
CA ALA A 4 -12.54 3.11 -10.11
C ALA A 4 -12.49 4.63 -10.39
N TYR A 5 -12.85 5.43 -9.40
CA TYR A 5 -12.67 6.89 -9.48
C TYR A 5 -11.17 7.21 -9.48
N ARG A 6 -10.76 8.13 -10.37
CA ARG A 6 -9.37 8.56 -10.48
C ARG A 6 -9.27 10.08 -10.40
N TYR A 7 -8.61 10.57 -9.36
CA TYR A 7 -8.41 12.00 -9.14
C TYR A 7 -6.94 12.35 -9.28
N ARG A 8 -6.65 13.52 -9.87
CA ARG A 8 -5.28 14.01 -10.03
C ARG A 8 -4.91 14.79 -8.77
N LEU A 9 -3.79 14.41 -8.15
CA LEU A 9 -3.18 15.16 -7.06
C LEU A 9 -2.34 16.32 -7.61
N HIS A 10 -2.32 17.44 -6.90
CA HIS A 10 -1.47 18.60 -7.16
C HIS A 10 -0.63 18.94 -5.93
N PRO A 11 0.35 18.08 -5.58
CA PRO A 11 1.21 18.33 -4.43
C PRO A 11 2.17 19.50 -4.69
N THR A 12 2.53 20.22 -3.63
CA THR A 12 3.75 21.05 -3.63
C THR A 12 5.00 20.17 -3.72
N GLU A 13 6.16 20.77 -4.00
CA GLU A 13 7.44 20.03 -4.03
C GLU A 13 7.71 19.30 -2.70
N SER A 14 7.51 19.98 -1.57
CA SER A 14 7.66 19.39 -0.23
C SER A 14 6.65 18.27 0.06
N GLN A 15 5.43 18.37 -0.46
CA GLN A 15 4.44 17.30 -0.35
C GLN A 15 4.81 16.11 -1.23
N GLN A 16 5.33 16.36 -2.43
CA GLN A 16 5.79 15.31 -3.34
C GLN A 16 6.94 14.52 -2.72
N GLU A 17 7.91 15.21 -2.11
CA GLU A 17 9.01 14.55 -1.40
C GLU A 17 8.50 13.65 -0.27
N LYS A 18 7.55 14.14 0.55
CA LYS A 18 6.92 13.33 1.61
C LYS A 18 6.18 12.12 1.04
N LEU A 19 5.42 12.28 -0.04
CA LEU A 19 4.72 11.18 -0.71
C LEU A 19 5.72 10.14 -1.26
N ASP A 20 6.84 10.58 -1.81
CA ASP A 20 7.89 9.71 -2.33
C ASP A 20 8.62 8.95 -1.21
N GLN A 21 8.94 9.62 -0.10
CA GLN A 21 9.48 8.99 1.11
C GLN A 21 8.51 7.93 1.65
N HIS A 22 7.23 8.28 1.79
CA HIS A 22 6.20 7.36 2.29
C HIS A 22 6.03 6.14 1.38
N ARG A 23 6.09 6.34 0.06
CA ARG A 23 6.10 5.25 -0.93
C ARG A 23 7.32 4.36 -0.79
N ASP A 24 8.51 4.95 -0.58
CA ASP A 24 9.73 4.17 -0.42
C ASP A 24 9.73 3.37 0.89
N THR A 25 9.25 3.95 2.00
CA THR A 25 9.05 3.21 3.25
C THR A 25 8.11 2.01 3.05
N CYS A 26 6.99 2.20 2.33
CA CYS A 26 6.12 1.09 1.95
C CYS A 26 6.84 0.04 1.09
N ARG A 27 7.70 0.46 0.14
CA ARG A 27 8.49 -0.48 -0.68
C ARG A 27 9.44 -1.31 0.18
N GLN A 28 10.16 -0.65 1.08
CA GLN A 28 11.11 -1.33 1.97
C GLN A 28 10.38 -2.32 2.88
N LEU A 29 9.23 -1.92 3.46
CA LEU A 29 8.39 -2.80 4.26
C LEU A 29 7.88 -4.00 3.44
N TYR A 30 7.38 -3.78 2.22
CA TYR A 30 6.93 -4.87 1.33
C TYR A 30 8.05 -5.87 1.08
N ASN A 31 9.24 -5.38 0.79
CA ASN A 31 10.41 -6.21 0.50
C ASN A 31 10.87 -7.01 1.71
N HIS A 32 10.92 -6.40 2.90
CA HIS A 32 11.18 -7.11 4.16
C HIS A 32 10.13 -8.19 4.40
N ALA A 33 8.85 -7.84 4.30
CA ALA A 33 7.75 -8.78 4.50
C ALA A 33 7.75 -9.93 3.48
N LEU A 34 8.16 -9.68 2.24
CA LEU A 34 8.33 -10.72 1.22
C LEU A 34 9.41 -11.72 1.63
N THR A 35 10.56 -11.23 2.10
CA THR A 35 11.64 -12.09 2.60
C THR A 35 11.17 -12.96 3.77
N GLU A 36 10.47 -12.38 4.76
CA GLU A 36 9.91 -13.13 5.89
C GLU A 36 8.87 -14.17 5.43
N PHE A 37 7.96 -13.77 4.53
CA PHE A 37 6.95 -14.67 3.96
C PHE A 37 7.57 -15.88 3.25
N ASP A 38 8.68 -15.67 2.52
CA ASP A 38 9.39 -16.73 1.80
C ASP A 38 10.05 -17.75 2.75
N GLN A 39 10.31 -17.38 4.02
CA GLN A 39 10.82 -18.31 5.04
C GLN A 39 9.71 -19.17 5.68
N ILE A 40 8.44 -18.76 5.58
CA ILE A 40 7.33 -19.50 6.18
C ILE A 40 6.97 -20.67 5.26
N PRO A 41 6.98 -21.93 5.71
CA PRO A 41 6.68 -23.08 4.85
C PRO A 41 5.20 -23.12 4.44
N GLU A 42 4.89 -23.69 3.27
CA GLU A 42 3.51 -23.85 2.81
C GLU A 42 2.63 -24.68 3.77
N SER A 43 3.23 -25.60 4.52
CA SER A 43 2.56 -26.40 5.53
C SER A 43 2.11 -25.61 6.77
N ALA A 44 2.60 -24.39 6.98
CA ALA A 44 2.22 -23.53 8.11
C ALA A 44 0.80 -22.97 7.99
N GLY A 45 0.14 -23.13 6.84
CA GLY A 45 -1.26 -22.76 6.65
C GLY A 45 -1.57 -22.22 5.26
N THR A 46 -2.79 -21.72 5.10
CA THR A 46 -3.22 -21.05 3.87
C THR A 46 -2.37 -19.81 3.57
N LEU A 47 -2.35 -19.38 2.30
CA LEU A 47 -1.67 -18.15 1.88
C LEU A 47 -2.03 -16.94 2.77
N ASN A 48 -3.31 -16.75 3.06
CA ASN A 48 -3.77 -15.66 3.92
C ASN A 48 -3.22 -15.76 5.33
N GLN A 49 -3.22 -16.95 5.92
CA GLN A 49 -2.67 -17.18 7.27
C GLN A 49 -1.18 -16.88 7.33
N ARG A 50 -0.41 -17.33 6.33
CA ARG A 50 1.05 -17.09 6.25
C ARG A 50 1.38 -15.61 6.09
N VAL A 51 0.67 -14.87 5.22
CA VAL A 51 0.86 -13.42 5.08
C VAL A 51 0.46 -12.66 6.35
N ARG A 52 -0.62 -13.10 7.03
CA ARG A 52 -1.05 -12.51 8.30
C ARG A 52 -0.02 -12.71 9.42
N GLN A 53 0.68 -13.85 9.46
CA GLN A 53 1.77 -14.05 10.43
C GLN A 53 2.84 -12.96 10.31
N VAL A 54 3.25 -12.60 9.08
CA VAL A 54 4.20 -11.50 8.86
C VAL A 54 3.59 -10.13 9.22
N ARG A 55 2.32 -9.90 8.86
CA ARG A 55 1.63 -8.65 9.20
C ARG A 55 1.54 -8.44 10.71
N ASP A 56 1.30 -9.50 11.47
CA ASP A 56 1.07 -9.42 12.91
C ASP A 56 2.37 -9.14 13.69
N GLN A 57 3.54 -9.22 13.04
CA GLN A 57 4.84 -8.78 13.56
C GLN A 57 5.07 -7.27 13.41
N LEU A 58 4.20 -6.54 12.69
CA LEU A 58 4.35 -5.09 12.47
C LEU A 58 4.51 -4.26 13.75
N PRO A 59 3.82 -4.55 14.88
CA PRO A 59 4.04 -3.82 16.13
C PRO A 59 5.50 -3.93 16.61
N ASP A 60 6.03 -5.16 16.72
CA ASP A 60 7.42 -5.39 17.13
C ASP A 60 8.41 -4.80 16.10
N LEU A 61 8.04 -4.82 14.82
CA LEU A 61 8.82 -4.23 13.74
C LEU A 61 9.03 -2.71 13.92
N LYS A 62 8.01 -2.03 14.44
CA LYS A 62 8.00 -0.58 14.66
C LYS A 62 8.86 -0.14 15.83
N ASP A 63 9.19 -1.05 16.76
CA ASP A 63 10.05 -0.75 17.90
C ASP A 63 11.52 -0.63 17.49
N TRP A 64 11.93 -1.28 16.40
CA TRP A 64 13.30 -1.20 15.87
C TRP A 64 13.43 -0.42 14.56
N TRP A 65 12.33 -0.29 13.80
CA TRP A 65 12.29 0.46 12.55
C TRP A 65 11.41 1.71 12.69
N ASP A 66 11.98 2.75 13.29
CA ASP A 66 11.27 3.98 13.64
C ASP A 66 10.49 4.61 12.49
N THR A 67 11.01 4.57 11.26
CA THR A 67 10.36 5.13 10.06
C THR A 67 8.98 4.53 9.78
N LEU A 68 8.69 3.31 10.26
CA LEU A 68 7.37 2.71 10.12
C LEU A 68 6.29 3.37 10.99
N ASN A 69 6.69 4.17 11.99
CA ASN A 69 5.77 4.95 12.83
C ASN A 69 5.16 6.15 12.09
N ASP A 70 5.77 6.56 10.98
CA ASP A 70 5.23 7.58 10.07
C ASP A 70 4.16 7.00 9.14
N LEU A 71 4.10 5.68 8.98
CA LEU A 71 3.00 5.03 8.26
C LEU A 71 1.75 4.97 9.13
N TYR A 72 0.62 5.37 8.55
CA TYR A 72 -0.68 5.03 9.14
C TYR A 72 -0.81 3.51 9.24
N SER A 73 -1.36 3.00 10.34
CA SER A 73 -1.34 1.57 10.66
C SER A 73 -1.97 0.71 9.57
N THR A 74 -3.07 1.16 8.97
CA THR A 74 -3.73 0.42 7.89
C THR A 74 -2.92 0.43 6.59
N VAL A 75 -2.11 1.46 6.34
CA VAL A 75 -1.20 1.53 5.17
C VAL A 75 -0.06 0.53 5.31
N ALA A 76 0.54 0.44 6.51
CA ALA A 76 1.57 -0.56 6.79
C ALA A 76 1.02 -1.99 6.65
N GLN A 77 -0.17 -2.25 7.22
CA GLN A 77 -0.84 -3.54 7.07
C GLN A 77 -1.18 -3.85 5.60
N ALA A 78 -1.75 -2.89 4.86
CA ALA A 78 -2.10 -3.07 3.46
C ALA A 78 -0.86 -3.35 2.59
N THR A 79 0.28 -2.75 2.93
CA THR A 79 1.55 -2.99 2.27
C THR A 79 1.99 -4.45 2.39
N VAL A 80 1.89 -5.05 3.58
CA VAL A 80 2.18 -6.48 3.78
C VAL A 80 1.15 -7.36 3.07
N MET A 81 -0.14 -7.05 3.22
CA MET A 81 -1.23 -7.82 2.61
C MET A 81 -1.17 -7.86 1.08
N ARG A 82 -0.48 -6.90 0.45
CA ARG A 82 -0.23 -6.87 -1.01
C ARG A 82 0.47 -8.12 -1.54
N ILE A 83 1.22 -8.84 -0.69
CA ILE A 83 1.83 -10.12 -1.03
C ILE A 83 0.75 -11.13 -1.41
N GLU A 84 -0.29 -11.27 -0.59
CA GLU A 84 -1.40 -12.20 -0.85
C GLU A 84 -2.08 -11.89 -2.18
N ASP A 85 -2.40 -10.63 -2.44
CA ASP A 85 -3.03 -10.20 -3.70
C ASP A 85 -2.17 -10.53 -4.91
N SER A 86 -0.86 -10.32 -4.80
CA SER A 86 0.09 -10.58 -5.88
C SER A 86 0.21 -12.09 -6.16
N VAL A 87 0.27 -12.94 -5.13
CA VAL A 87 0.28 -14.41 -5.29
C VAL A 87 -1.04 -14.90 -5.90
N LYS A 88 -2.18 -14.38 -5.45
CA LYS A 88 -3.50 -14.70 -6.03
C LYS A 88 -3.58 -14.33 -7.51
N ALA A 89 -3.08 -13.14 -7.87
CA ALA A 89 -3.05 -12.69 -9.26
C ALA A 89 -2.18 -13.60 -10.14
N LEU A 90 -0.97 -13.97 -9.68
CA LEU A 90 -0.10 -14.91 -10.39
C LEU A 90 -0.76 -16.30 -10.52
N SER A 91 -1.42 -16.78 -9.47
CA SER A 91 -2.14 -18.05 -9.49
C SER A 91 -3.27 -18.05 -10.52
N GLN A 92 -4.00 -16.94 -10.66
CA GLN A 92 -5.04 -16.80 -11.68
C GLN A 92 -4.46 -16.76 -13.10
N LEU A 93 -3.36 -16.04 -13.31
CA LEU A 93 -2.66 -16.02 -14.61
C LEU A 93 -2.18 -17.42 -15.00
N LYS A 94 -1.64 -18.19 -14.06
CA LYS A 94 -1.24 -19.58 -14.28
C LYS A 94 -2.42 -20.46 -14.69
N LYS A 95 -3.57 -20.34 -14.00
CA LYS A 95 -4.81 -21.06 -14.36
C LYS A 95 -5.31 -20.72 -15.76
N ASN A 96 -5.08 -19.49 -16.21
CA ASN A 96 -5.43 -19.03 -17.56
C ASN A 96 -4.42 -19.47 -18.63
N GLY A 97 -3.41 -20.29 -18.29
CA GLY A 97 -2.44 -20.85 -19.23
C GLY A 97 -1.21 -19.97 -19.50
N TYR A 98 -1.04 -18.85 -18.78
CA TYR A 98 0.14 -18.00 -18.93
C TYR A 98 1.34 -18.59 -18.17
N ASN A 99 2.54 -18.43 -18.74
CA ASN A 99 3.77 -18.68 -18.01
C ASN A 99 4.00 -17.55 -16.99
N VAL A 100 4.12 -17.90 -15.71
CA VAL A 100 4.26 -16.94 -14.62
C VAL A 100 5.54 -17.21 -13.82
N GLY A 101 6.23 -16.14 -13.43
CA GLY A 101 7.36 -16.19 -12.50
C GLY A 101 6.90 -16.16 -11.04
N SER A 102 7.86 -15.95 -10.14
CA SER A 102 7.63 -15.69 -8.72
C SER A 102 7.46 -14.19 -8.42
N LEU A 103 7.09 -13.87 -7.19
CA LEU A 103 7.28 -12.52 -6.68
C LEU A 103 8.78 -12.20 -6.63
N ASN A 104 9.09 -10.91 -6.83
CA ASN A 104 10.45 -10.40 -6.85
C ASN A 104 10.57 -9.23 -5.90
N TRP A 105 11.77 -9.07 -5.35
CA TRP A 105 12.19 -7.86 -4.66
C TRP A 105 11.94 -6.62 -5.54
N LYS A 106 11.41 -5.55 -4.95
CA LYS A 106 11.04 -4.33 -5.65
C LYS A 106 12.15 -3.29 -5.57
N SER A 107 12.71 -2.95 -6.73
CA SER A 107 13.57 -1.77 -6.88
C SER A 107 12.76 -0.47 -6.74
N PRO A 108 13.40 0.68 -6.48
CA PRO A 108 12.70 1.97 -6.33
C PRO A 108 11.75 2.33 -7.48
N ARG A 109 12.04 1.88 -8.71
CA ARG A 109 11.22 2.19 -9.90
C ARG A 109 10.00 1.28 -10.07
N GLU A 110 9.95 0.16 -9.36
CA GLU A 110 8.91 -0.87 -9.51
C GLU A 110 7.77 -0.74 -8.49
N TYR A 111 8.01 -0.07 -7.37
CA TYR A 111 6.99 0.16 -6.34
C TYR A 111 6.39 1.56 -6.48
N ARG A 112 5.24 1.66 -7.16
CA ARG A 112 4.70 2.94 -7.66
C ARG A 112 3.48 3.47 -6.89
N SER A 113 2.97 2.73 -5.92
CA SER A 113 1.82 3.17 -5.14
C SER A 113 1.81 2.59 -3.74
N PHE A 114 1.15 3.28 -2.83
CA PHE A 114 0.70 2.78 -1.53
C PHE A 114 -0.82 2.99 -1.44
N THR A 115 -1.46 2.35 -0.46
CA THR A 115 -2.92 2.28 -0.38
C THR A 115 -3.39 2.62 1.03
N TYR A 116 -4.29 3.59 1.13
CA TYR A 116 -5.18 3.74 2.28
C TYR A 116 -6.44 2.92 1.99
N VAL A 117 -6.84 2.06 2.92
CA VAL A 117 -7.91 1.06 2.71
C VAL A 117 -9.28 1.55 3.17
N GLN A 118 -9.71 1.22 4.40
CA GLN A 118 -11.04 1.57 4.93
C GLN A 118 -11.05 2.89 5.71
N SER A 119 -9.89 3.42 6.07
CA SER A 119 -9.75 4.61 6.91
C SER A 119 -8.41 5.31 6.68
N GLY A 120 -8.25 6.47 7.29
CA GLY A 120 -7.02 7.25 7.25
C GLY A 120 -6.93 8.20 6.07
N PHE A 121 -8.02 8.36 5.31
CA PHE A 121 -8.15 9.39 4.30
C PHE A 121 -9.55 10.00 4.33
N GLU A 122 -9.65 11.26 3.94
CA GLU A 122 -10.92 11.96 3.78
C GLU A 122 -10.79 13.03 2.69
N PHE A 123 -11.92 13.44 2.13
CA PHE A 123 -11.99 14.56 1.21
C PHE A 123 -12.58 15.75 1.96
N ASP A 124 -11.85 16.86 1.97
CA ASP A 124 -12.21 18.09 2.68
C ASP A 124 -12.22 19.28 1.71
N ASN A 125 -12.86 20.39 2.10
CA ASN A 125 -12.84 21.65 1.36
C ASN A 125 -12.13 22.72 2.19
N LYS A 126 -10.94 23.13 1.75
CA LYS A 126 -10.16 24.18 2.40
C LYS A 126 -10.10 25.39 1.47
N ASN A 127 -10.69 26.50 1.91
CA ASN A 127 -10.72 27.77 1.16
C ASN A 127 -11.29 27.65 -0.27
N GLY A 128 -12.33 26.82 -0.45
CA GLY A 128 -12.95 26.60 -1.77
C GLY A 128 -12.21 25.60 -2.65
N GLN A 129 -11.09 25.04 -2.18
CA GLN A 129 -10.32 24.01 -2.88
C GLN A 129 -10.53 22.65 -2.19
N THR A 130 -10.93 21.65 -2.96
CA THR A 130 -11.00 20.27 -2.46
C THR A 130 -9.61 19.68 -2.28
N VAL A 131 -9.40 19.09 -1.11
CA VAL A 131 -8.15 18.43 -0.70
C VAL A 131 -8.42 16.99 -0.28
N LEU A 132 -7.44 16.12 -0.54
CA LEU A 132 -7.36 14.78 0.01
C LEU A 132 -6.47 14.83 1.25
N SER A 133 -7.06 14.66 2.42
CA SER A 133 -6.32 14.61 3.69
C SER A 133 -5.89 13.17 3.93
N LEU A 134 -4.58 12.92 4.07
CA LEU A 134 -4.01 11.60 4.34
C LEU A 134 -3.42 11.56 5.75
N SER A 135 -3.99 10.71 6.62
CA SER A 135 -3.55 10.53 8.00
C SER A 135 -2.06 10.20 8.06
N LYS A 136 -1.35 10.82 9.00
CA LYS A 136 0.11 10.71 9.21
C LYS A 136 0.98 11.18 8.05
N LEU A 137 0.40 11.82 7.02
CA LEU A 137 1.13 12.18 5.80
C LEU A 137 0.96 13.66 5.43
N VAL A 138 -0.01 13.99 4.56
CA VAL A 138 -0.22 15.35 4.04
C VAL A 138 -1.66 15.57 3.57
N ASP A 139 -2.07 16.84 3.48
CA ASP A 139 -3.28 17.26 2.78
C ASP A 139 -2.89 17.73 1.37
N VAL A 140 -3.44 17.11 0.34
CA VAL A 140 -3.04 17.35 -1.05
C VAL A 140 -4.22 17.85 -1.87
N PRO A 141 -4.13 19.01 -2.54
CA PRO A 141 -5.16 19.47 -3.45
C PRO A 141 -5.43 18.46 -4.57
N ILE A 142 -6.71 18.30 -4.92
CA ILE A 142 -7.11 17.38 -5.99
C ILE A 142 -7.96 18.09 -7.05
N SER A 143 -7.90 17.57 -8.27
CA SER A 143 -8.93 17.81 -9.28
C SER A 143 -9.77 16.55 -9.45
N TYR A 144 -11.08 16.67 -9.26
CA TYR A 144 -12.04 15.62 -9.54
C TYR A 144 -12.91 15.99 -10.73
N HIS A 145 -13.13 15.01 -11.61
CA HIS A 145 -13.95 15.14 -12.82
C HIS A 145 -15.31 14.44 -12.66
N ARG A 146 -15.54 13.84 -11.48
CA ARG A 146 -16.76 13.16 -11.05
C ARG A 146 -16.95 13.48 -9.59
N GLU A 147 -18.20 13.63 -9.17
CA GLU A 147 -18.53 13.82 -7.77
C GLU A 147 -17.96 12.71 -6.91
N ILE A 148 -17.44 13.11 -5.75
CA ILE A 148 -16.90 12.19 -4.77
C ILE A 148 -18.11 11.52 -4.11
N PRO A 149 -18.24 10.18 -4.16
CA PRO A 149 -19.35 9.51 -3.50
C PRO A 149 -19.35 9.83 -2.01
N GLU A 150 -20.53 10.04 -1.43
CA GLU A 150 -20.66 10.04 0.03
C GLU A 150 -20.25 8.65 0.56
N THR A 151 -19.31 8.64 1.50
CA THR A 151 -18.78 7.44 2.15
C THR A 151 -19.73 6.89 3.19
#